data_AF-A0A3N5DXP1-F1
#
_entry.id   AF-A0A3N5DXP1-F1
#
_cell.length_a   1.000
_cell.length_b   1.000
_cell.length_c   1.000
_cell.angle_alpha   90.00
_cell.angle_beta   90.00
_cell.angle_gamma   90.00
#
_symmetry.space_group_name_H-M   'P 1'
#
loop_
_entity.id
_entity.type
_entity.pdbx_description
1 polymer ?
#
loop_
_entity_poly.entity_id
_entity_poly.type
_entity_poly.pdbx_seq_one_letter_code
_entity_poly.pdbx_strand_id
1 'polypeptide(L)'
;MPAPEDLETRRAFVVVDVLELDGQPLGDLPFAERRRLLGGLISEGVRLRVTPSVRMPVGSWFHAWRENGFSQAVVKHANSRYQPGTVSPDWIIITIEQDRAPGMAGLFWKGRKKHEIKR
;
A
#
# COMPACT_ATOMS: atom_id res chain seq x y z
N MET A 1 18.61 18.33 23.65
CA MET A 1 18.67 17.33 22.56
C MET A 1 17.78 16.17 22.99
N PRO A 2 16.80 15.73 22.20
CA PRO A 2 16.01 14.54 22.52
C PRO A 2 16.94 13.32 22.65
N ALA A 3 16.56 12.34 23.49
CA ALA A 3 17.35 11.12 23.63
C ALA A 3 17.34 10.34 22.30
N PRO A 4 18.37 9.52 21.97
CA PRO A 4 18.39 8.74 20.74
C PRO A 4 17.14 7.87 20.54
N GLU A 5 16.55 7.34 21.62
CA GLU A 5 15.26 6.64 21.58
C GLU A 5 14.08 7.52 21.16
N ASP A 6 14.09 8.82 21.48
CA ASP A 6 13.06 9.79 21.07
C ASP A 6 13.16 10.17 19.58
N LEU A 7 14.31 9.88 18.95
CA LEU A 7 14.57 10.06 17.53
C LEU A 7 14.34 8.79 16.71
N GLU A 8 14.12 7.63 17.37
CA GLU A 8 13.88 6.36 16.71
C GLU A 8 12.48 6.40 16.06
N THR A 9 12.41 6.90 14.83
CA THR A 9 11.19 6.79 14.03
C THR A 9 10.91 5.30 13.85
N ARG A 10 9.80 4.81 14.43
CA ARG A 10 9.37 3.42 14.24
C ARG A 10 9.19 3.15 12.74
N ARG A 11 10.19 2.51 12.13
CA ARG A 11 10.19 2.09 10.73
C ARG A 11 10.02 0.59 10.68
N ALA A 12 9.15 0.14 9.79
CA ALA A 12 9.00 -1.27 9.47
C ALA A 12 9.40 -1.49 8.01
N PHE A 13 10.07 -2.60 7.75
CA PHE A 13 10.29 -3.08 6.40
C PHE A 13 9.11 -3.97 5.99
N VAL A 14 8.44 -3.59 4.89
CA VAL A 14 7.29 -4.33 4.36
C VAL A 14 7.72 -5.03 3.06
N VAL A 15 7.88 -6.35 3.12
CA VAL A 15 8.34 -7.17 2.01
C VAL A 15 7.19 -7.42 1.04
N VAL A 16 7.47 -7.27 -0.26
CA VAL A 16 6.46 -7.43 -1.32
C VAL A 16 6.69 -8.64 -2.23
N ASP A 17 7.93 -9.12 -2.32
CA ASP A 17 8.36 -10.19 -3.23
C ASP A 17 9.65 -10.83 -2.71
N VAL A 18 10.01 -11.99 -3.25
CA VAL A 18 11.31 -12.65 -3.04
C VAL A 18 11.91 -12.97 -4.40
N LEU A 19 13.18 -12.60 -4.60
CA LEU A 19 13.84 -12.66 -5.91
C LEU A 19 15.03 -13.62 -5.94
N GLU A 20 15.52 -14.04 -4.79
CA GLU A 20 16.60 -15.00 -4.62
C GLU A 20 16.38 -15.75 -3.30
N LEU A 21 16.71 -17.05 -3.28
CA LEU A 21 16.73 -17.87 -2.08
C LEU A 21 17.95 -18.78 -2.14
N ASP A 22 18.80 -18.73 -1.12
CA ASP A 22 20.01 -19.56 -1.01
C ASP A 22 20.90 -19.52 -2.27
N GLY A 23 21.08 -18.32 -2.84
CA GLY A 23 21.87 -18.09 -4.05
C GLY A 23 21.18 -18.53 -5.36
N GLN A 24 19.94 -19.03 -5.30
CA GLN A 24 19.16 -19.37 -6.49
C GLN A 24 18.24 -18.21 -6.89
N PRO A 25 18.39 -17.63 -8.09
CA PRO A 25 17.51 -16.58 -8.57
C PRO A 25 16.11 -17.13 -8.83
N LEU A 26 15.11 -16.39 -8.37
CA LEU A 26 13.69 -16.73 -8.50
C LEU A 26 12.95 -15.84 -9.50
N GLY A 27 13.64 -14.89 -10.16
CA GLY A 27 13.03 -13.91 -11.05
C GLY A 27 12.23 -14.51 -12.20
N ASP A 28 12.64 -15.68 -12.68
CA ASP A 28 11.92 -16.43 -13.71
C ASP A 28 10.64 -17.09 -13.19
N LEU A 29 10.49 -17.35 -11.88
CA LEU A 29 9.26 -17.96 -11.39
C LEU A 29 8.06 -17.01 -11.52
N PRO A 30 6.84 -17.52 -11.77
CA PRO A 30 5.60 -16.75 -11.65
C PRO A 30 5.50 -16.00 -10.32
N PHE A 31 4.96 -14.78 -10.33
CA PHE A 31 4.75 -13.99 -9.09
C PHE A 31 3.97 -14.77 -8.02
N ALA A 32 2.97 -15.57 -8.42
CA ALA A 32 2.22 -16.40 -7.48
C ALA A 32 3.11 -17.41 -6.74
N GLU A 33 4.12 -17.96 -7.40
CA GLU A 33 5.03 -18.94 -6.80
C GLU A 33 6.06 -18.25 -5.90
N ARG A 34 6.66 -17.15 -6.35
CA ARG A 34 7.53 -16.32 -5.50
C ARG A 34 6.81 -15.87 -4.24
N ARG A 35 5.54 -15.49 -4.38
CA ARG A 35 4.69 -15.08 -3.25
C ARG A 35 4.43 -16.22 -2.26
N ARG A 36 4.19 -17.44 -2.76
CA ARG A 36 4.03 -18.64 -1.93
C ARG A 36 5.31 -18.90 -1.13
N LEU A 37 6.47 -18.81 -1.77
CA LEU A 37 7.77 -18.97 -1.12
C LEU A 37 8.00 -17.90 -0.04
N LEU A 38 7.75 -16.62 -0.35
CA LEU A 38 7.89 -15.52 0.62
C LEU A 38 7.11 -15.76 1.91
N GLY A 39 5.89 -16.31 1.81
CA GLY A 39 5.06 -16.62 2.97
C GLY A 39 5.65 -17.66 3.93
N GLY A 40 6.55 -18.53 3.44
CA GLY A 40 7.28 -19.49 4.27
C GLY A 40 8.60 -18.97 4.83
N LEU A 41 9.10 -17.84 4.35
CA LEU A 41 10.42 -17.31 4.72
C LEU A 41 10.38 -16.30 5.87
N ILE A 42 9.26 -15.59 6.04
CA ILE A 42 9.18 -14.44 6.93
C ILE A 42 8.29 -14.74 8.13
N SER A 43 8.86 -14.61 9.33
CA SER A 43 8.10 -14.45 10.58
C SER A 43 7.84 -12.97 10.82
N GLU A 44 6.59 -12.54 10.75
CA GLU A 44 6.25 -11.13 10.94
C GLU A 44 6.49 -10.62 12.36
N GLY A 45 6.84 -9.34 12.48
CA GLY A 45 7.04 -8.66 13.74
C GLY A 45 6.91 -7.14 13.61
N VAL A 46 7.27 -6.41 14.67
CA VAL A 46 7.10 -4.93 14.69
C VAL A 46 7.89 -4.24 13.57
N ARG A 47 9.06 -4.77 13.20
CA ARG A 47 9.98 -4.15 12.23
C ARG A 47 9.99 -4.83 10.85
N LEU A 48 9.28 -5.95 10.69
CA LEU A 48 9.29 -6.76 9.46
C LEU A 48 7.88 -7.31 9.19
N ARG A 49 7.32 -7.02 8.02
CA ARG A 49 5.97 -7.44 7.62
C ARG A 49 5.98 -7.94 6.19
N VAL A 50 5.05 -8.82 5.84
CA VAL A 50 4.73 -9.10 4.44
C VAL A 50 3.55 -8.20 4.06
N THR A 51 3.61 -7.56 2.89
CA THR A 51 2.47 -6.75 2.42
C THR A 51 1.22 -7.63 2.34
N PRO A 52 0.02 -7.18 2.74
CA PRO A 52 -1.20 -7.94 2.49
C PRO A 52 -1.46 -8.12 0.99
N SER A 53 -2.04 -9.25 0.60
CA SER A 53 -2.45 -9.50 -0.79
C SER A 53 -3.73 -10.31 -0.86
N VAL A 54 -4.56 -10.02 -1.86
CA VAL A 54 -5.83 -10.70 -2.10
C VAL A 54 -5.90 -11.15 -3.56
N ARG A 55 -6.62 -12.24 -3.84
CA ARG A 55 -7.00 -12.65 -5.21
C ARG A 55 -8.40 -12.14 -5.52
N MET A 56 -8.72 -12.00 -6.80
CA MET A 56 -10.10 -11.66 -7.21
C MET A 56 -11.12 -12.61 -6.57
N PRO A 57 -12.29 -12.09 -6.13
CA PRO A 57 -12.76 -10.70 -6.23
C PRO A 57 -12.19 -9.77 -5.14
N VAL A 58 -11.97 -8.49 -5.46
CA VAL A 58 -11.27 -7.51 -4.59
C VAL A 58 -12.13 -6.35 -4.06
N GLY A 59 -13.43 -6.31 -4.39
CA GLY A 59 -14.30 -5.17 -4.08
C GLY A 59 -14.36 -4.82 -2.58
N SER A 60 -14.70 -5.79 -1.73
CA SER A 60 -14.74 -5.59 -0.27
C SER A 60 -13.35 -5.27 0.33
N TRP A 61 -12.30 -5.84 -0.26
CA TRP A 61 -10.93 -5.60 0.18
C TRP A 61 -10.49 -4.15 -0.06
N PHE A 62 -10.85 -3.53 -1.18
CA PHE A 62 -10.53 -2.13 -1.44
C PHE A 62 -11.16 -1.17 -0.43
N HIS A 63 -12.38 -1.45 0.05
CA HIS A 63 -13.02 -0.66 1.10
C HIS A 63 -12.19 -0.68 2.39
N ALA A 64 -11.83 -1.87 2.87
CA ALA A 64 -10.99 -2.02 4.06
C ALA A 64 -9.60 -1.40 3.86
N TRP A 65 -8.99 -1.58 2.68
CA TRP A 65 -7.69 -1.00 2.35
C TRP A 65 -7.70 0.52 2.45
N ARG A 66 -8.77 1.16 1.92
CA ARG A 66 -8.97 2.60 2.03
C ARG A 66 -9.21 3.07 3.47
N GLU A 67 -10.03 2.35 4.24
CA GLU A 67 -10.31 2.67 5.66
C GLU A 67 -9.06 2.59 6.54
N ASN A 68 -8.11 1.74 6.17
CA ASN A 68 -6.79 1.66 6.83
C ASN A 68 -5.80 2.75 6.36
N GLY A 69 -6.25 3.71 5.56
CA GLY A 69 -5.46 4.87 5.13
C GLY A 69 -4.58 4.63 3.90
N PHE A 70 -4.67 3.46 3.26
CA PHE A 70 -3.91 3.21 2.03
C PHE A 70 -4.58 3.86 0.82
N SER A 71 -3.77 4.52 -0.02
CA SER A 71 -4.22 5.26 -1.20
C SER A 71 -3.85 4.59 -2.52
N GLN A 72 -3.04 3.53 -2.49
CA GLN A 72 -2.57 2.85 -3.68
C GLN A 72 -2.50 1.34 -3.47
N ALA A 73 -2.69 0.59 -4.54
CA ALA A 73 -2.46 -0.85 -4.60
C ALA A 73 -1.72 -1.21 -5.89
N VAL A 74 -0.95 -2.29 -5.86
CA VAL A 74 -0.31 -2.85 -7.06
C VAL A 74 -0.99 -4.16 -7.38
N VAL A 75 -1.61 -4.23 -8.56
CA VAL A 75 -2.13 -5.47 -9.12
C VAL A 75 -1.03 -6.09 -9.98
N LYS A 76 -0.67 -7.33 -9.67
CA LYS A 76 0.33 -8.08 -10.41
C LYS A 76 -0.33 -9.29 -11.04
N HIS A 77 -0.11 -9.52 -12.34
CA HIS A 77 -0.54 -10.77 -12.96
C HIS A 77 0.14 -11.95 -12.25
N ALA A 78 -0.62 -13.01 -11.96
CA ALA A 78 -0.14 -14.16 -11.20
C ALA A 78 1.06 -14.86 -11.87
N ASN A 79 1.11 -14.83 -13.21
CA ASN A 79 2.18 -15.41 -14.01
C ASN A 79 3.29 -14.44 -14.39
N SER A 80 3.26 -13.20 -13.87
CA SER A 80 4.30 -12.21 -14.16
C SER A 80 5.67 -12.65 -13.64
N ARG A 81 6.68 -12.54 -14.49
CA ARG A 81 8.10 -12.76 -14.12
C ARG A 81 8.71 -11.44 -13.68
N TYR A 82 9.70 -11.49 -12.79
CA TYR A 82 10.44 -10.29 -12.41
C TYR A 82 11.51 -9.99 -13.45
N GLN A 83 11.49 -8.77 -13.98
CA GLN A 83 12.44 -8.28 -14.97
C GLN A 83 13.19 -7.07 -14.37
N PRO A 84 14.42 -7.26 -13.88
CA PRO A 84 15.19 -6.18 -13.26
C PRO A 84 15.29 -4.96 -14.18
N GLY A 85 15.10 -3.76 -13.64
CA GLY A 85 15.24 -2.50 -14.37
C GLY A 85 14.15 -2.21 -15.41
N THR A 86 13.11 -3.05 -15.50
CA THR A 86 12.05 -2.91 -16.52
C THR A 86 10.71 -2.56 -15.89
N VAL A 87 9.94 -1.69 -16.55
CA VAL A 87 8.54 -1.46 -16.21
C VAL A 87 7.73 -2.64 -16.72
N SER A 88 7.20 -3.45 -15.81
CA SER A 88 6.42 -4.63 -16.18
C SER A 88 5.02 -4.22 -16.68
N PRO A 89 4.59 -4.66 -17.88
CA PRO A 89 3.23 -4.43 -18.36
C PRO A 89 2.19 -5.24 -17.57
N ASP A 90 2.63 -6.27 -16.83
CA ASP A 90 1.78 -7.13 -16.02
C ASP A 90 1.47 -6.53 -14.64
N TRP A 91 2.04 -5.37 -14.33
CA TRP A 91 1.95 -4.72 -13.03
C TRP A 91 1.26 -3.37 -13.19
N ILE A 92 0.09 -3.23 -12.57
CA ILE A 92 -0.74 -2.03 -12.65
C ILE A 92 -0.79 -1.40 -11.27
N ILE A 93 -0.47 -0.11 -11.20
CA ILE A 93 -0.69 0.70 -9.99
C ILE A 93 -2.09 1.29 -10.07
N ILE A 94 -2.90 1.02 -9.06
CA ILE A 94 -4.23 1.60 -8.90
C ILE A 94 -4.14 2.66 -7.81
N THR A 95 -4.54 3.89 -8.13
CA THR A 95 -4.76 4.94 -7.14
C THR A 95 -6.20 4.88 -6.67
N ILE A 96 -6.38 4.81 -5.36
CA ILE A 96 -7.67 4.77 -4.69
C ILE A 96 -7.91 6.19 -4.19
N GLU A 97 -8.91 6.85 -4.77
CA GLU A 97 -9.28 8.20 -4.38
C GLU A 97 -9.75 8.20 -2.92
N GLN A 98 -9.09 9.02 -2.10
CA GLN A 98 -9.52 9.25 -0.73
C GLN A 98 -10.59 10.33 -0.73
N ASP A 99 -11.66 10.13 0.04
CA ASP A 99 -12.61 11.20 0.34
C ASP A 99 -11.85 12.33 1.03
N ARG A 100 -11.49 13.36 0.27
CA ARG A 100 -10.73 14.48 0.80
C ARG A 100 -11.64 15.18 1.80
N ALA A 101 -11.27 15.17 3.08
CA ALA A 101 -11.90 16.05 4.04
C ALA A 101 -11.85 17.48 3.47
N PRO A 102 -12.95 18.26 3.53
CA PRO A 102 -12.93 19.61 3.00
C PRO A 102 -11.76 20.37 3.63
N GLY A 103 -10.90 20.95 2.79
CA GLY A 103 -9.78 21.76 3.28
C GLY A 103 -10.28 22.88 4.18
N MET A 104 -9.40 23.47 4.99
CA MET A 104 -9.73 24.54 5.94
C MET A 104 -10.65 25.62 5.35
N ALA A 105 -10.45 25.99 4.08
CA ALA A 105 -11.32 26.93 3.35
C ALA A 105 -12.80 26.50 3.27
N GLY A 106 -13.10 25.21 3.08
CA GLY A 106 -14.45 24.66 3.06
C GLY A 106 -15.13 24.67 4.43
N LEU A 107 -14.36 24.59 5.52
CA LEU A 107 -14.86 24.75 6.88
C LEU A 107 -15.25 26.22 7.17
N PHE A 108 -14.43 27.17 6.73
CA PHE A 108 -14.68 28.61 6.93
C PHE A 108 -15.89 29.13 6.15
N TRP A 109 -16.20 28.57 4.97
CA TRP A 109 -17.32 29.03 4.16
C TRP A 109 -18.68 28.53 4.67
N LYS A 110 -18.71 27.40 5.40
CA LYS A 110 -19.95 26.82 5.97
C LYS A 110 -20.53 27.63 7.13
N GLY A 111 -19.75 28.55 7.72
CA GLY A 111 -20.14 29.39 8.87
C GLY A 111 -20.90 30.69 8.53
N ARG A 112 -20.99 31.10 7.26
CA ARG A 112 -21.73 32.32 6.86
C ARG A 112 -23.09 31.98 6.24
N LYS A 113 -24.10 31.66 7.06
CA LYS A 113 -25.48 31.86 6.61
C LYS A 113 -25.77 33.37 6.62
N LYS A 114 -26.06 33.93 5.44
CA LYS A 114 -26.48 35.31 5.24
C LYS A 114 -27.74 35.58 6.09
N HIS A 115 -27.68 36.59 6.95
CA HIS A 115 -28.89 37.24 7.45
C HIS A 115 -29.45 38.07 6.30
N GLU A 116 -30.56 37.61 5.73
CA GLU A 116 -31.36 38.38 4.78
C GLU A 116 -32.10 39.48 5.57
N ILE A 117 -31.67 40.72 5.41
CA ILE A 117 -32.45 41.87 5.86
C ILE A 117 -33.54 42.10 4.81
N LYS A 118 -34.79 41.76 5.16
CA LYS A 118 -35.96 42.16 4.38
C LYS A 118 -36.14 43.68 4.47
N ARG A 119 -36.27 44.34 3.32
CA ARG A 119 -36.91 45.64 3.16
C ARG A 119 -38.06 45.50 2.19
#